data_AF-G4ZZ47-F1
#
_entry.id   AF-G4ZZ47-F1
#
_cell.length_a   1.000
_cell.length_b   1.000
_cell.length_c   1.000
_cell.angle_alpha   90.00
_cell.angle_beta   90.00
_cell.angle_gamma   90.00
#
_symmetry.space_group_name_H-M   'P 1'
#
loop_
_entity.id
_entity.type
_entity.pdbx_description
1 polymer ?
#
loop_
_entity_poly.entity_id
_entity_poly.type
_entity_poly.pdbx_seq_one_letter_code
_entity_poly.pdbx_strand_id
1 'polypeptide(L)'
;GKMVKLFCAIVGAAGSAFPVDIDAGQSVGDLKKAIKADKLQLFLAKTIHVLVVADRECLEVQDAEIAPHPSRKRRWDKLNEVLDKNKKAKKAAGSTGFSYVSFPEIDSIMPATKYRPSSKPIPDEKLDALHRYFPILIKAFGDIITGKEAKRLHFIVPVLASVCALFDGGVQILAEETVIGKRVHGDGAFEFVLKRGEKRVCIVEAKRDDFQQGLAQAYVGSEALADVEGLPKVYSIVTNFLEWVFSRSLDERIERATPVMMVMENDVPAPESVKQIAGMIYSILSEDN
;
A
#
# COMPACT_ATOMS: atom_id res chain seq x y z
N GLY A 1 -5.17 -30.14 24.15
CA GLY A 1 -4.29 -29.15 23.48
C GLY A 1 -3.42 -28.48 24.51
N LYS A 2 -2.62 -27.49 24.09
CA LYS A 2 -1.81 -26.67 25.00
C LYS A 2 -2.76 -25.81 25.83
N MET A 3 -2.66 -25.85 27.17
CA MET A 3 -3.47 -24.99 28.03
C MET A 3 -2.88 -23.57 28.08
N VAL A 4 -3.73 -22.56 27.97
CA VAL A 4 -3.37 -21.14 28.06
C VAL A 4 -4.11 -20.54 29.23
N LYS A 5 -3.37 -19.77 30.05
CA LYS A 5 -3.93 -19.04 31.18
C LYS A 5 -4.15 -17.59 30.78
N LEU A 6 -5.41 -17.16 30.72
CA LEU A 6 -5.80 -15.79 30.40
C LEU A 6 -6.18 -15.05 31.68
N PHE A 7 -5.84 -13.76 31.79
CA PHE A 7 -6.34 -12.91 32.86
C PHE A 7 -7.45 -12.02 32.33
N CYS A 8 -8.67 -12.17 32.86
CA CYS A 8 -9.85 -11.39 32.51
C CYS A 8 -10.16 -10.38 33.61
N ALA A 9 -10.69 -9.20 33.29
CA ALA A 9 -11.13 -8.20 34.26
C ALA A 9 -12.50 -7.62 33.87
N ILE A 10 -13.23 -7.12 34.86
CA ILE A 10 -14.52 -6.44 34.67
C ILE A 10 -14.26 -4.94 34.57
N VAL A 11 -14.60 -4.33 33.44
CA VAL A 11 -14.47 -2.88 33.24
C VAL A 11 -15.33 -2.13 34.26
N GLY A 12 -14.73 -1.17 34.95
CA GLY A 12 -15.39 -0.37 36.00
C GLY A 12 -15.37 -0.99 37.40
N ALA A 13 -14.80 -2.19 37.58
CA ALA A 13 -14.64 -2.81 38.89
C ALA A 13 -13.14 -2.96 39.23
N ALA A 14 -12.65 -2.13 40.14
CA ALA A 14 -11.27 -2.22 40.62
C ALA A 14 -11.00 -3.59 41.29
N GLY A 15 -9.83 -4.18 41.03
CA GLY A 15 -9.45 -5.48 41.59
C GLY A 15 -10.21 -6.68 41.02
N SER A 16 -10.93 -6.51 39.90
CA SER A 16 -11.75 -7.58 39.31
C SER A 16 -10.99 -8.53 38.39
N ALA A 17 -9.66 -8.50 38.37
CA ALA A 17 -8.87 -9.39 37.52
C ALA A 17 -8.94 -10.84 38.06
N PHE A 18 -9.17 -11.82 37.19
CA PHE A 18 -9.19 -13.24 37.52
C PHE A 18 -8.62 -14.09 36.39
N PRO A 19 -7.95 -15.20 36.71
CA PRO A 19 -7.46 -16.14 35.71
C PRO A 19 -8.60 -16.99 35.14
N VAL A 20 -8.48 -17.37 33.88
CA VAL A 20 -9.32 -18.35 33.19
C VAL A 20 -8.39 -19.24 32.38
N ASP A 21 -8.45 -20.54 32.62
CA ASP A 21 -7.68 -21.52 31.87
C ASP A 21 -8.51 -22.05 30.70
N ILE A 22 -7.95 -22.00 29.49
CA ILE A 22 -8.60 -22.45 28.26
C ILE A 22 -7.63 -23.24 27.38
N ASP A 23 -8.13 -24.19 26.59
CA ASP A 23 -7.30 -24.84 25.57
C ASP A 23 -6.97 -23.85 24.43
N ALA A 24 -5.72 -23.83 23.97
CA ALA A 24 -5.24 -22.93 22.92
C ALA A 24 -6.03 -23.04 21.60
N GLY A 25 -6.64 -24.21 21.31
CA GLY A 25 -7.45 -24.41 20.12
C GLY A 25 -8.91 -23.95 20.24
N GLN A 26 -9.32 -23.41 21.39
CA GLN A 26 -10.71 -23.03 21.65
C GLN A 26 -11.02 -21.58 21.25
N SER A 27 -12.29 -21.36 20.89
CA SER A 27 -12.75 -20.08 20.36
C SER A 27 -13.06 -19.06 21.47
N VAL A 28 -13.22 -17.79 21.09
CA VAL A 28 -13.78 -16.74 21.98
C VAL A 28 -15.17 -17.12 22.52
N GLY A 29 -15.94 -17.91 21.76
CA GLY A 29 -17.24 -18.43 22.22
C GLY A 29 -17.09 -19.40 23.40
N ASP A 30 -16.04 -20.22 23.39
CA ASP A 30 -15.74 -21.17 24.47
C ASP A 30 -15.14 -20.46 25.68
N LEU A 31 -14.32 -19.42 25.47
CA LEU A 31 -13.88 -18.52 26.54
C LEU A 31 -15.06 -17.87 27.26
N LYS A 32 -16.06 -17.39 26.51
CA LYS A 32 -17.31 -16.86 27.10
C LYS A 32 -18.06 -17.90 27.92
N LYS A 33 -18.05 -19.18 27.52
CA LYS A 33 -18.67 -20.27 28.29
C LYS A 33 -17.88 -20.57 29.56
N ALA A 34 -16.55 -20.63 29.48
CA ALA A 34 -15.68 -20.87 30.62
C ALA A 34 -15.85 -19.77 31.70
N ILE A 35 -15.85 -18.51 31.29
CA ILE A 35 -16.11 -17.36 32.19
C ILE A 35 -17.49 -17.46 32.86
N LYS A 36 -18.52 -17.89 32.11
CA LYS A 36 -19.89 -18.07 32.64
C LYS A 36 -19.99 -19.24 33.63
N ALA A 37 -19.22 -20.31 33.42
CA ALA A 37 -19.23 -21.47 34.28
C ALA A 37 -18.58 -21.16 35.64
N ASP A 38 -17.50 -20.37 35.66
CA ASP A 38 -16.74 -20.08 36.88
C ASP A 38 -17.28 -18.88 37.69
N LYS A 39 -18.02 -17.93 37.09
CA LYS A 39 -18.50 -16.74 37.80
C LYS A 39 -19.98 -16.42 37.55
N LEU A 40 -20.84 -16.93 38.44
CA LEU A 40 -22.28 -16.64 38.49
C LEU A 40 -22.64 -15.16 38.66
N GLN A 41 -21.71 -14.29 39.08
CA GLN A 41 -22.00 -12.87 39.33
C GLN A 41 -21.95 -12.00 38.06
N LEU A 42 -21.53 -12.54 36.90
CA LEU A 42 -21.42 -11.78 35.65
C LEU A 42 -22.76 -11.54 34.94
N PHE A 43 -23.86 -12.14 35.42
CA PHE A 43 -25.18 -12.13 34.77
C PHE A 43 -25.92 -10.78 34.82
N LEU A 44 -25.39 -9.77 35.51
CA LEU A 44 -25.99 -8.42 35.55
C LEU A 44 -25.36 -7.44 34.54
N ALA A 45 -24.25 -7.80 33.89
CA ALA A 45 -23.58 -6.94 32.91
C ALA A 45 -24.15 -7.18 31.49
N LYS A 46 -24.76 -6.14 30.90
CA LYS A 46 -25.22 -6.17 29.49
C LYS A 46 -24.06 -6.29 28.48
N THR A 47 -22.85 -5.90 28.88
CA THR A 47 -21.68 -5.88 28.00
C THR A 47 -20.44 -6.25 28.79
N ILE A 48 -19.68 -7.22 28.29
CA ILE A 48 -18.40 -7.67 28.87
C ILE A 48 -17.31 -7.31 27.87
N HIS A 49 -16.40 -6.43 28.27
CA HIS A 49 -15.17 -6.17 27.53
C HIS A 49 -14.07 -7.06 28.10
N VAL A 50 -13.49 -7.92 27.26
CA VAL A 50 -12.39 -8.81 27.65
C VAL A 50 -11.10 -8.24 27.08
N LEU A 51 -10.15 -7.88 27.95
CA LEU A 51 -8.78 -7.56 27.57
C LEU A 51 -7.94 -8.81 27.76
N VAL A 52 -7.34 -9.32 26.69
CA VAL A 52 -6.44 -10.47 26.75
C VAL A 52 -5.00 -9.97 26.69
N VAL A 53 -4.21 -10.31 27.70
CA VAL A 53 -2.75 -10.10 27.70
C VAL A 53 -2.12 -11.47 27.52
N ALA A 54 -1.43 -11.68 26.39
CA ALA A 54 -0.69 -12.89 26.08
C ALA A 54 0.78 -12.54 25.81
N ASP A 55 1.68 -13.45 26.16
CA ASP A 55 3.09 -13.37 25.77
C ASP A 55 3.19 -13.46 24.24
N ARG A 56 4.12 -12.71 23.64
CA ARG A 56 4.25 -12.54 22.17
C ARG A 56 4.47 -13.88 21.47
N GLU A 57 5.08 -14.84 22.16
CA GLU A 57 5.32 -16.21 21.69
C GLU A 57 4.06 -17.09 21.65
N CYS A 58 2.95 -16.70 22.29
CA CYS A 58 1.69 -17.45 22.26
C CYS A 58 0.69 -16.93 21.20
N LEU A 59 1.04 -15.86 20.47
CA LEU A 59 0.22 -15.27 19.41
C LEU A 59 0.77 -15.63 18.03
N GLU A 60 1.04 -16.90 17.77
CA GLU A 60 0.98 -17.39 16.39
C GLU A 60 -0.50 -17.50 16.02
N VAL A 61 -1.10 -16.37 15.66
CA VAL A 61 -2.30 -16.38 14.86
C VAL A 61 -1.87 -17.04 13.56
N GLN A 62 -2.21 -18.32 13.38
CA GLN A 62 -2.35 -18.86 12.03
C GLN A 62 -3.47 -18.04 11.40
N ASP A 63 -3.12 -16.92 10.77
CA ASP A 63 -4.02 -16.22 9.89
C ASP A 63 -4.48 -17.29 8.89
N ALA A 64 -5.73 -17.72 9.03
CA ALA A 64 -6.33 -18.60 8.04
C ALA A 64 -6.17 -17.88 6.71
N GLU A 65 -5.31 -18.40 5.83
CA GLU A 65 -4.97 -17.75 4.58
C GLU A 65 -6.27 -17.41 3.85
N ILE A 66 -6.63 -16.13 3.85
CA ILE A 66 -7.87 -15.69 3.22
C ILE A 66 -7.68 -15.97 1.73
N ALA A 67 -8.51 -16.88 1.21
CA ALA A 67 -8.45 -17.24 -0.19
C ALA A 67 -8.63 -15.98 -1.04
N PRO A 68 -7.77 -15.74 -2.05
CA PRO A 68 -7.88 -14.55 -2.87
C PRO A 68 -9.20 -14.55 -3.65
N HIS A 69 -9.69 -13.34 -3.96
CA HIS A 69 -10.91 -13.20 -4.75
C HIS A 69 -10.79 -13.99 -6.07
N PRO A 70 -11.81 -14.76 -6.50
CA PRO A 70 -11.70 -15.65 -7.65
C PRO A 70 -11.27 -14.97 -8.96
N SER A 71 -11.74 -13.73 -9.20
CA SER A 71 -11.34 -12.95 -10.38
C SER A 71 -9.87 -12.55 -10.34
N ARG A 72 -9.38 -12.18 -9.16
CA ARG A 72 -7.98 -11.80 -8.97
C ARG A 72 -7.07 -13.01 -9.10
N LYS A 73 -7.46 -14.15 -8.52
CA LYS A 73 -6.75 -15.42 -8.69
C LYS A 73 -6.60 -15.82 -10.16
N ARG A 74 -7.70 -15.80 -10.94
CA ARG A 74 -7.63 -16.09 -12.38
C ARG A 74 -6.69 -15.15 -13.15
N ARG A 75 -6.63 -13.88 -12.74
CA ARG A 75 -5.69 -12.91 -13.30
C ARG A 75 -4.24 -13.26 -12.93
N TRP A 76 -3.99 -13.64 -11.68
CA TRP A 76 -2.67 -14.12 -11.23
C TRP A 76 -2.23 -15.38 -11.96
N ASP A 77 -3.11 -16.35 -12.18
CA ASP A 77 -2.78 -17.58 -12.91
C ASP A 77 -2.24 -17.24 -14.32
N LYS A 78 -2.94 -16.39 -15.07
CA LYS A 78 -2.49 -15.90 -16.39
C LYS A 78 -1.20 -15.09 -16.32
N LEU A 79 -1.08 -14.24 -15.30
CA LEU A 79 0.11 -13.43 -15.09
C LEU A 79 1.33 -14.32 -14.82
N ASN A 80 1.19 -15.33 -13.96
CA ASN A 80 2.25 -16.27 -13.60
C ASN A 80 2.75 -17.07 -14.81
N GLU A 81 1.86 -17.48 -15.73
CA GLU A 81 2.27 -18.13 -16.99
C GLU A 81 3.29 -17.27 -17.78
N VAL A 82 3.01 -15.97 -17.90
CA VAL A 82 3.90 -15.03 -18.60
C VAL A 82 5.17 -14.75 -17.80
N LEU A 83 5.06 -14.53 -16.49
CA LEU A 83 6.21 -14.28 -15.62
C LEU A 83 7.18 -15.47 -15.62
N ASP A 84 6.67 -16.69 -15.52
CA ASP A 84 7.48 -17.92 -15.48
C ASP A 84 8.15 -18.19 -16.83
N LYS A 85 7.43 -17.98 -17.94
CA LYS A 85 7.99 -18.08 -19.29
C LYS A 85 9.15 -17.10 -19.47
N ASN A 86 8.96 -15.84 -19.08
CA ASN A 86 9.95 -14.80 -19.31
C ASN A 86 11.14 -14.91 -18.33
N LYS A 87 10.92 -15.31 -17.07
CA LYS A 87 11.99 -15.63 -16.11
C LYS A 87 12.92 -16.72 -16.64
N LYS A 88 12.35 -17.77 -17.26
CA LYS A 88 13.15 -18.85 -17.89
C LYS A 88 13.97 -18.32 -19.07
N ALA A 89 13.36 -17.53 -19.96
CA ALA A 89 14.06 -16.94 -21.11
C ALA A 89 15.21 -16.01 -20.69
N LYS A 90 15.01 -15.16 -19.67
CA LYS A 90 16.06 -14.26 -19.17
C LYS A 90 17.22 -14.99 -18.48
N LYS A 91 16.94 -16.06 -17.72
CA LYS A 91 17.99 -16.90 -17.13
C LYS A 91 18.88 -17.50 -18.22
N ALA A 92 18.29 -17.95 -19.34
CA ALA A 92 19.04 -18.42 -20.50
C ALA A 92 19.90 -17.30 -21.15
N ALA A 93 19.49 -16.04 -21.03
CA ALA A 93 20.20 -14.87 -21.54
C ALA A 93 21.15 -14.20 -20.54
N GLY A 94 21.30 -14.71 -19.31
CA GLY A 94 22.25 -14.20 -18.31
C GLY A 94 21.88 -12.85 -17.65
N SER A 95 20.63 -12.41 -17.69
CA SER A 95 20.17 -11.14 -17.11
C SER A 95 19.47 -11.31 -15.76
N THR A 96 19.78 -10.44 -14.77
CA THR A 96 19.34 -10.56 -13.36
C THR A 96 18.35 -9.48 -12.88
N GLY A 97 17.87 -8.59 -13.77
CA GLY A 97 16.95 -7.50 -13.39
C GLY A 97 15.45 -7.84 -13.47
N PHE A 98 14.63 -7.17 -12.66
CA PHE A 98 13.17 -7.31 -12.56
C PHE A 98 12.37 -6.94 -13.83
N SER A 99 13.03 -6.53 -14.92
CA SER A 99 12.41 -6.14 -16.20
C SER A 99 12.08 -7.31 -17.13
N TYR A 100 11.51 -8.40 -16.63
CA TYR A 100 11.19 -9.58 -17.45
C TYR A 100 9.79 -9.55 -18.08
N VAL A 101 9.04 -8.46 -17.94
CA VAL A 101 7.74 -8.30 -18.58
C VAL A 101 7.61 -6.93 -19.22
N SER A 102 7.03 -6.92 -20.43
CA SER A 102 6.70 -5.70 -21.15
C SER A 102 5.28 -5.23 -20.78
N PHE A 103 5.04 -3.92 -20.83
CA PHE A 103 3.69 -3.40 -20.55
C PHE A 103 2.61 -3.95 -21.49
N PRO A 104 2.83 -4.16 -22.80
CA PRO A 104 1.82 -4.74 -23.67
C PRO A 104 1.36 -6.15 -23.25
N GLU A 105 2.27 -7.00 -22.78
CA GLU A 105 1.90 -8.32 -22.24
C GLU A 105 1.04 -8.18 -20.99
N ILE A 106 1.41 -7.27 -20.10
CA ILE A 106 0.68 -6.96 -18.88
C ILE A 106 -0.72 -6.42 -19.19
N ASP A 107 -0.84 -5.44 -20.09
CA ASP A 107 -2.11 -4.81 -20.47
C ASP A 107 -3.03 -5.81 -21.19
N SER A 108 -2.48 -6.81 -21.89
CA SER A 108 -3.28 -7.90 -22.47
C SER A 108 -3.92 -8.81 -21.41
N ILE A 109 -3.22 -9.07 -20.31
CA ILE A 109 -3.71 -9.92 -19.20
C ILE A 109 -4.68 -9.15 -18.30
N MET A 110 -4.33 -7.89 -18.02
CA MET A 110 -5.01 -7.05 -17.05
C MET A 110 -5.25 -5.64 -17.58
N PRO A 111 -6.08 -5.51 -18.64
CA PRO A 111 -6.33 -4.24 -19.28
C PRO A 111 -6.96 -3.26 -18.29
N ALA A 112 -6.43 -2.04 -18.27
CA ALA A 112 -6.94 -1.02 -17.37
C ALA A 112 -8.20 -0.36 -17.94
N THR A 113 -9.25 -0.32 -17.12
CA THR A 113 -10.43 0.50 -17.39
C THR A 113 -10.19 1.95 -16.96
N LYS A 114 -11.02 2.88 -17.45
CA LYS A 114 -10.85 4.32 -17.16
C LYS A 114 -11.11 4.61 -15.67
N TYR A 115 -10.13 5.23 -15.02
CA TYR A 115 -10.25 5.78 -13.68
C TYR A 115 -10.37 7.31 -13.74
N ARG A 116 -11.19 7.89 -12.87
CA ARG A 116 -11.21 9.34 -12.62
C ARG A 116 -10.91 9.55 -11.13
N PRO A 117 -9.64 9.79 -10.75
CA PRO A 117 -9.31 10.08 -9.37
C PRO A 117 -10.05 11.32 -8.90
N SER A 118 -10.57 11.26 -7.69
CA SER A 118 -11.06 12.45 -7.00
C SER A 118 -9.87 13.34 -6.62
N SER A 119 -10.10 14.65 -6.49
CA SER A 119 -9.12 15.58 -5.91
C SER A 119 -9.79 16.33 -4.78
N LYS A 120 -9.17 16.32 -3.60
CA LYS A 120 -9.64 17.07 -2.44
C LYS A 120 -8.81 18.35 -2.31
N PRO A 121 -9.44 19.50 -2.04
CA PRO A 121 -8.72 20.76 -1.93
C PRO A 121 -7.76 20.71 -0.74
N ILE A 122 -6.56 21.25 -0.95
CA ILE A 122 -5.55 21.50 0.09
C ILE A 122 -5.40 23.02 0.19
N PRO A 123 -5.47 23.62 1.40
CA PRO A 123 -5.21 25.05 1.56
C PRO A 123 -3.81 25.43 1.11
N ASP A 124 -3.65 26.59 0.46
CA ASP A 124 -2.39 27.00 -0.18
C ASP A 124 -1.25 27.15 0.85
N GLU A 125 -1.57 27.64 2.04
CA GLU A 125 -0.61 27.80 3.12
C GLU A 125 0.03 26.48 3.58
N LYS A 126 -0.60 25.34 3.27
CA LYS A 126 -0.04 24.01 3.56
C LYS A 126 1.00 23.57 2.53
N LEU A 127 1.01 24.17 1.34
CA LEU A 127 1.95 23.86 0.25
C LEU A 127 2.98 24.98 0.02
N ASP A 128 2.84 26.14 0.66
CA ASP A 128 3.77 27.27 0.60
C ASP A 128 5.25 26.87 0.75
N ALA A 129 5.56 26.03 1.74
CA ALA A 129 6.92 25.56 1.99
C ALA A 129 7.45 24.74 0.80
N LEU A 130 6.61 23.88 0.21
CA LEU A 130 6.95 23.08 -0.96
C LEU A 130 7.23 23.96 -2.18
N HIS A 131 6.37 24.95 -2.44
CA HIS A 131 6.56 25.89 -3.55
C HIS A 131 7.85 26.70 -3.40
N ARG A 132 8.21 27.11 -2.18
CA ARG A 132 9.47 27.81 -1.91
C ARG A 132 10.69 26.87 -2.01
N TYR A 133 10.49 25.57 -1.81
CA TYR A 133 11.57 24.58 -1.86
C TYR A 133 11.98 24.22 -3.29
N PHE A 134 11.05 24.17 -4.24
CA PHE A 134 11.38 23.81 -5.63
C PHE A 134 12.46 24.69 -6.27
N PRO A 135 12.42 26.04 -6.19
CA PRO A 135 13.49 26.89 -6.71
C PRO A 135 14.86 26.57 -6.09
N ILE A 136 14.90 26.17 -4.82
CA ILE A 136 16.15 25.77 -4.14
C ILE A 136 16.70 24.50 -4.78
N LEU A 137 15.85 23.49 -4.99
CA LEU A 137 16.23 22.24 -5.66
C LEU A 137 16.70 22.48 -7.09
N ILE A 138 15.99 23.31 -7.87
CA ILE A 138 16.37 23.63 -9.25
C ILE A 138 17.73 24.33 -9.29
N LYS A 139 17.98 25.28 -8.37
CA LYS A 139 19.28 25.95 -8.30
C LYS A 139 20.41 24.99 -7.93
N ALA A 140 20.15 24.00 -7.08
CA ALA A 140 21.15 23.05 -6.60
C ALA A 140 21.43 21.91 -7.60
N PHE A 141 20.38 21.37 -8.22
CA PHE A 141 20.46 20.17 -9.07
C PHE A 141 20.34 20.47 -10.57
N GLY A 142 19.98 21.69 -10.96
CA GLY A 142 19.66 22.08 -12.34
C GLY A 142 18.29 21.58 -12.80
N ASP A 143 18.01 21.75 -14.09
CA ASP A 143 16.71 21.39 -14.73
C ASP A 143 16.29 19.94 -14.44
N ILE A 144 15.06 19.75 -13.96
CA ILE A 144 14.43 18.47 -13.60
C ILE A 144 14.51 17.43 -14.73
N ILE A 145 14.45 17.85 -16.00
CA ILE A 145 14.40 16.96 -17.18
C ILE A 145 15.79 16.37 -17.51
N THR A 146 16.83 16.96 -16.94
CA THR A 146 18.22 16.60 -17.19
C THR A 146 18.80 15.77 -16.03
N GLY A 147 19.65 14.80 -16.38
CA GLY A 147 20.38 13.98 -15.40
C GLY A 147 19.80 12.59 -15.19
N LYS A 148 20.23 11.95 -14.10
CA LYS A 148 19.87 10.57 -13.73
C LYS A 148 18.55 10.50 -12.97
N GLU A 149 17.98 9.30 -12.95
CA GLU A 149 16.69 8.96 -12.33
C GLU A 149 16.63 9.40 -10.86
N ALA A 150 17.64 9.02 -10.08
CA ALA A 150 17.76 9.40 -8.67
C ALA A 150 17.60 10.91 -8.38
N LYS A 151 17.89 11.79 -9.34
CA LYS A 151 17.65 13.24 -9.17
C LYS A 151 16.16 13.57 -9.07
N ARG A 152 15.30 12.89 -9.82
CA ARG A 152 13.84 13.13 -9.85
C ARG A 152 13.18 12.81 -8.51
N LEU A 153 13.75 11.85 -7.76
CA LEU A 153 13.30 11.55 -6.40
C LEU A 153 13.37 12.76 -5.47
N HIS A 154 14.35 13.65 -5.64
CA HIS A 154 14.44 14.89 -4.86
C HIS A 154 13.28 15.86 -5.12
N PHE A 155 12.56 15.71 -6.22
CA PHE A 155 11.38 16.50 -6.55
C PHE A 155 10.07 15.77 -6.21
N ILE A 156 10.05 14.44 -6.35
CA ILE A 156 8.89 13.60 -6.02
C ILE A 156 8.66 13.54 -4.50
N VAL A 157 9.71 13.25 -3.72
CA VAL A 157 9.60 13.04 -2.26
C VAL A 157 9.00 14.26 -1.55
N PRO A 158 9.39 15.52 -1.84
CA PRO A 158 8.76 16.67 -1.21
C PRO A 158 7.25 16.77 -1.44
N VAL A 159 6.75 16.41 -2.62
CA VAL A 159 5.29 16.37 -2.89
C VAL A 159 4.62 15.32 -2.00
N LEU A 160 5.17 14.10 -1.97
CA LEU A 160 4.64 13.00 -1.15
C LEU A 160 4.66 13.36 0.34
N ALA A 161 5.78 13.87 0.84
CA ALA A 161 5.99 14.23 2.23
C ALA A 161 5.05 15.36 2.67
N SER A 162 4.87 16.39 1.82
CA SER A 162 3.95 17.51 2.11
C SER A 162 2.51 17.02 2.25
N VAL A 163 2.07 16.08 1.41
CA VAL A 163 0.73 15.49 1.53
C VAL A 163 0.63 14.58 2.77
N CYS A 164 1.64 13.75 3.05
CA CYS A 164 1.63 12.85 4.20
C CYS A 164 1.61 13.62 5.53
N ALA A 165 2.29 14.77 5.60
CA ALA A 165 2.30 15.64 6.77
C ALA A 165 0.91 16.18 7.15
N LEU A 166 -0.06 16.22 6.22
CA LEU A 166 -1.44 16.63 6.49
C LEU A 166 -2.24 15.64 7.34
N PHE A 167 -1.67 14.47 7.64
CA PHE A 167 -2.32 13.42 8.43
C PHE A 167 -1.73 13.26 9.83
N ASP A 168 -0.94 14.24 10.31
CA ASP A 168 -0.40 14.27 11.67
C ASP A 168 0.29 12.96 12.11
N GLY A 169 1.08 12.36 11.21
CA GLY A 169 1.77 11.09 11.45
C GLY A 169 0.93 9.83 11.16
N GLY A 170 -0.32 9.98 10.73
CA GLY A 170 -1.20 8.88 10.34
C GLY A 170 -0.84 8.22 9.01
N VAL A 171 0.14 8.74 8.26
CA VAL A 171 0.66 8.16 7.03
C VAL A 171 2.17 7.97 7.16
N GLN A 172 2.64 6.75 6.89
CA GLN A 172 4.06 6.41 6.87
C GLN A 172 4.54 6.29 5.41
N ILE A 173 5.71 6.86 5.11
CA ILE A 173 6.43 6.62 3.85
C ILE A 173 7.46 5.53 4.10
N LEU A 174 7.31 4.40 3.43
CA LEU A 174 8.30 3.32 3.40
C LEU A 174 9.17 3.53 2.16
N ALA A 175 10.49 3.54 2.30
CA ALA A 175 11.42 3.78 1.20
C ALA A 175 12.06 2.47 0.74
N GLU A 176 12.23 2.32 -0.58
CA GLU A 176 12.88 1.17 -1.23
C GLU A 176 12.27 -0.19 -0.85
N GLU A 177 10.97 -0.34 -1.07
CA GLU A 177 10.23 -1.55 -0.73
C GLU A 177 10.31 -2.58 -1.86
N THR A 178 10.81 -3.77 -1.53
CA THR A 178 10.76 -4.95 -2.41
C THR A 178 9.76 -5.95 -1.86
N VAL A 179 8.82 -6.36 -2.69
CA VAL A 179 7.72 -7.25 -2.35
C VAL A 179 7.82 -8.50 -3.21
N ILE A 180 7.96 -9.66 -2.58
CA ILE A 180 7.98 -10.96 -3.26
C ILE A 180 6.60 -11.60 -3.09
N GLY A 181 5.88 -11.81 -4.19
CA GLY A 181 4.56 -12.43 -4.14
C GLY A 181 4.60 -13.86 -3.59
N LYS A 182 3.56 -14.24 -2.85
CA LYS A 182 3.37 -15.59 -2.31
C LYS A 182 2.77 -16.52 -3.37
N ARG A 183 1.71 -16.04 -4.03
CA ARG A 183 0.95 -16.67 -5.12
C ARG A 183 1.20 -15.98 -6.45
N VAL A 184 1.60 -14.71 -6.44
CA VAL A 184 2.06 -14.01 -7.66
C VAL A 184 3.55 -14.29 -7.83
N HIS A 185 3.95 -14.88 -8.96
CA HIS A 185 5.36 -15.21 -9.24
C HIS A 185 6.18 -13.99 -9.68
N GLY A 186 5.68 -12.80 -9.41
CA GLY A 186 6.25 -11.51 -9.78
C GLY A 186 6.69 -10.76 -8.54
N ASP A 187 7.72 -9.94 -8.71
CA ASP A 187 8.30 -9.15 -7.63
C ASP A 187 7.93 -7.68 -7.86
N GLY A 188 7.45 -7.02 -6.81
CA GLY A 188 7.28 -5.57 -6.79
C GLY A 188 8.54 -4.90 -6.28
N ALA A 189 9.00 -3.88 -6.99
CA ALA A 189 10.00 -2.95 -6.48
C ALA A 189 9.38 -1.55 -6.51
N PHE A 190 9.48 -0.82 -5.41
CA PHE A 190 8.89 0.51 -5.29
C PHE A 190 9.89 1.45 -4.64
N GLU A 191 10.06 2.64 -5.20
CA GLU A 191 10.87 3.68 -4.58
C GLU A 191 10.23 4.11 -3.26
N PHE A 192 8.89 4.21 -3.22
CA PHE A 192 8.15 4.46 -1.99
C PHE A 192 6.84 3.70 -1.90
N VAL A 193 6.41 3.38 -0.69
CA VAL A 193 5.03 2.95 -0.41
C VAL A 193 4.44 3.83 0.70
N LEU A 194 3.35 4.52 0.39
CA LEU A 194 2.59 5.25 1.40
C LEU A 194 1.63 4.28 2.09
N LYS A 195 1.74 4.22 3.42
CA LYS A 195 0.97 3.32 4.28
C LYS A 195 0.06 4.11 5.21
N ARG A 196 -1.24 3.87 5.11
CA ARG A 196 -2.27 4.40 6.02
C ARG A 196 -3.28 3.31 6.38
N GLY A 197 -3.14 2.69 7.56
CA GLY A 197 -3.92 1.50 7.90
C GLY A 197 -3.66 0.38 6.87
N GLU A 198 -4.72 -0.16 6.26
CA GLU A 198 -4.63 -1.15 5.16
C GLU A 198 -4.39 -0.51 3.79
N LYS A 199 -4.51 0.81 3.66
CA LYS A 199 -4.30 1.48 2.38
C LYS A 199 -2.81 1.48 2.03
N ARG A 200 -2.50 1.07 0.81
CA ARG A 200 -1.17 1.14 0.19
C ARG A 200 -1.26 1.98 -1.09
N VAL A 201 -0.34 2.93 -1.21
CA VAL A 201 -0.09 3.68 -2.45
C VAL A 201 1.36 3.45 -2.82
N CYS A 202 1.60 2.66 -3.86
CA CYS A 202 2.94 2.33 -4.32
C CYS A 202 3.43 3.37 -5.35
N ILE A 203 4.64 3.90 -5.17
CA ILE A 203 5.25 4.86 -6.08
C ILE A 203 6.33 4.13 -6.87
N VAL A 204 6.23 4.23 -8.19
CA VAL A 204 7.26 3.79 -9.13
C VAL A 204 7.82 5.01 -9.86
N GLU A 205 9.12 5.23 -9.74
CA GLU A 205 9.82 6.22 -10.54
C GLU A 205 9.94 5.71 -11.97
N ALA A 206 9.30 6.41 -12.91
CA ALA A 206 9.40 6.10 -14.31
C ALA A 206 10.71 6.61 -14.90
N LYS A 207 11.31 5.79 -15.76
CA LYS A 207 12.40 6.23 -16.62
C LYS A 207 11.88 7.23 -17.65
N ARG A 208 12.73 8.18 -18.04
CA ARG A 208 12.35 9.24 -18.99
C ARG A 208 11.91 8.67 -20.33
N ASP A 209 12.61 7.64 -20.79
CA ASP A 209 12.44 6.96 -22.07
C ASP A 209 11.62 5.67 -21.97
N ASP A 210 11.22 5.26 -20.76
CA ASP A 210 10.52 3.99 -20.55
C ASP A 210 9.48 4.06 -19.43
N PHE A 211 8.46 4.90 -19.64
CA PHE A 211 7.31 4.98 -18.75
C PHE A 211 6.50 3.67 -18.71
N GLN A 212 6.51 2.94 -19.83
CA GLN A 212 5.80 1.66 -19.96
C GLN A 212 6.39 0.61 -19.02
N GLN A 213 7.71 0.53 -18.88
CA GLN A 213 8.33 -0.35 -17.90
C GLN A 213 7.93 0.00 -16.46
N GLY A 214 7.81 1.30 -16.14
CA GLY A 214 7.31 1.76 -14.84
C GLY A 214 5.87 1.29 -14.57
N LEU A 215 5.00 1.33 -15.59
CA LEU A 215 3.63 0.81 -15.49
C LEU A 215 3.59 -0.72 -15.31
N ALA A 216 4.42 -1.46 -16.05
CA ALA A 216 4.50 -2.91 -15.93
C ALA A 216 4.93 -3.31 -14.51
N GLN A 217 5.96 -2.65 -13.98
CA GLN A 217 6.44 -2.83 -12.61
C GLN A 217 5.37 -2.49 -11.57
N ALA A 218 4.68 -1.35 -11.73
CA ALA A 218 3.63 -0.95 -10.82
C ALA A 218 2.47 -1.95 -10.77
N TYR A 219 2.06 -2.51 -11.91
CA TYR A 219 0.91 -3.43 -11.96
C TYR A 219 1.27 -4.79 -11.36
N VAL A 220 2.40 -5.37 -11.76
CA VAL A 220 2.87 -6.64 -11.20
C VAL A 220 3.14 -6.50 -9.70
N GLY A 221 3.83 -5.43 -9.30
CA GLY A 221 4.11 -5.17 -7.89
C GLY A 221 2.84 -4.96 -7.08
N SER A 222 1.81 -4.28 -7.62
CA SER A 222 0.55 -4.07 -6.91
C SER A 222 -0.19 -5.38 -6.67
N GLU A 223 -0.18 -6.30 -7.63
CA GLU A 223 -0.74 -7.64 -7.44
C GLU A 223 0.06 -8.46 -6.43
N ALA A 224 1.39 -8.39 -6.46
CA ALA A 224 2.25 -9.05 -5.47
C ALA A 224 2.03 -8.49 -4.05
N LEU A 225 1.87 -7.18 -3.90
CA LEU A 225 1.56 -6.56 -2.61
C LEU A 225 0.17 -6.91 -2.11
N ALA A 226 -0.83 -6.88 -2.99
CA ALA A 226 -2.18 -7.33 -2.67
C ALA A 226 -2.19 -8.79 -2.18
N ASP A 227 -1.38 -9.63 -2.81
CA ASP A 227 -1.20 -11.03 -2.46
C ASP A 227 -0.52 -11.22 -1.09
N VAL A 228 0.58 -10.52 -0.84
CA VAL A 228 1.37 -10.64 0.40
C VAL A 228 0.59 -10.16 1.61
N GLU A 229 -0.08 -9.01 1.50
CA GLU A 229 -0.79 -8.34 2.59
C GLU A 229 -2.30 -8.64 2.62
N GLY A 230 -2.84 -9.39 1.66
CA GLY A 230 -4.27 -9.72 1.61
C GLY A 230 -5.17 -8.51 1.30
N LEU A 231 -4.70 -7.55 0.50
CA LEU A 231 -5.40 -6.28 0.27
C LEU A 231 -6.36 -6.39 -0.93
N PRO A 232 -7.65 -6.03 -0.77
CA PRO A 232 -8.60 -6.01 -1.89
C PRO A 232 -8.29 -4.88 -2.88
N LYS A 233 -7.51 -3.88 -2.47
CA LYS A 233 -7.25 -2.65 -3.22
C LYS A 233 -5.83 -2.15 -2.94
N VAL A 234 -5.06 -1.94 -4.00
CA VAL A 234 -3.73 -1.32 -3.95
C VAL A 234 -3.70 -0.19 -4.96
N TYR A 235 -3.30 1.01 -4.53
CA TYR A 235 -3.11 2.15 -5.43
C TYR A 235 -1.66 2.17 -5.91
N SER A 236 -1.43 2.68 -7.11
CA SER A 236 -0.09 2.92 -7.62
C SER A 236 0.00 4.26 -8.34
N ILE A 237 1.15 4.92 -8.21
CA ILE A 237 1.51 6.15 -8.90
C ILE A 237 2.80 5.87 -9.65
N VAL A 238 2.76 5.99 -10.98
CA VAL A 238 3.96 5.94 -11.82
C VAL A 238 4.29 7.37 -12.22
N THR A 239 5.52 7.81 -11.99
CA THR A 239 5.88 9.21 -12.28
C THR A 239 7.35 9.42 -12.57
N ASN A 240 7.64 10.34 -13.49
CA ASN A 240 8.96 10.92 -13.71
C ASN A 240 9.02 12.39 -13.20
N PHE A 241 8.16 12.74 -12.24
CA PHE A 241 7.83 14.08 -11.76
C PHE A 241 7.08 14.99 -12.74
N LEU A 242 7.33 14.91 -14.06
CA LEU A 242 6.59 15.71 -15.03
C LEU A 242 5.26 15.08 -15.45
N GLU A 243 5.21 13.76 -15.48
CA GLU A 243 4.01 12.98 -15.79
C GLU A 243 3.65 12.14 -14.56
N TRP A 244 2.38 12.15 -14.18
CA TRP A 244 1.85 11.38 -13.05
C TRP A 244 0.68 10.52 -13.50
N VAL A 245 0.86 9.20 -13.43
CA VAL A 245 -0.17 8.22 -13.78
C VAL A 245 -0.66 7.51 -12.54
N PHE A 246 -1.92 7.76 -12.20
CA PHE A 246 -2.61 7.16 -11.07
C PHE A 246 -3.36 5.92 -11.51
N SER A 247 -3.18 4.82 -10.79
CA SER A 247 -3.91 3.58 -11.02
C SER A 247 -4.34 2.95 -9.69
N ARG A 248 -5.29 2.02 -9.77
CA ARG A 248 -5.65 1.13 -8.66
C ARG A 248 -5.91 -0.27 -9.15
N SER A 249 -5.31 -1.24 -8.47
CA SER A 249 -5.60 -2.66 -8.63
C SER A 249 -6.71 -3.06 -7.66
N LEU A 250 -7.83 -3.52 -8.20
CA LEU A 250 -8.98 -4.06 -7.48
C LEU A 250 -9.11 -5.55 -7.75
N ASP A 251 -9.84 -6.28 -6.91
CA ASP A 251 -10.04 -7.73 -7.09
C ASP A 251 -10.54 -8.13 -8.48
N GLU A 252 -11.41 -7.32 -9.07
CA GLU A 252 -12.04 -7.65 -10.35
C GLU A 252 -11.31 -7.07 -11.56
N ARG A 253 -10.62 -5.93 -11.39
CA ARG A 253 -10.07 -5.16 -12.51
C ARG A 253 -8.94 -4.23 -12.10
N ILE A 254 -8.22 -3.73 -13.09
CA ILE A 254 -7.34 -2.58 -12.94
C ILE A 254 -8.06 -1.35 -13.46
N GLU A 255 -7.85 -0.22 -12.81
CA GLU A 255 -8.29 1.08 -13.32
C GLU A 255 -7.08 2.02 -13.40
N ARG A 256 -7.01 2.82 -14.47
CA ARG A 256 -5.93 3.78 -14.71
C ARG A 256 -6.49 5.12 -15.17
N ALA A 257 -5.94 6.19 -14.62
CA ALA A 257 -6.28 7.55 -14.95
C ALA A 257 -5.55 8.00 -16.23
N THR A 258 -6.11 9.00 -16.90
CA THR A 258 -5.34 9.76 -17.89
C THR A 258 -4.13 10.40 -17.20
N PRO A 259 -2.93 10.42 -17.82
CA PRO A 259 -1.76 11.06 -17.23
C PRO A 259 -2.04 12.53 -16.88
N VAL A 260 -1.59 12.94 -15.70
CA VAL A 260 -1.60 14.33 -15.25
C VAL A 260 -0.22 14.93 -15.48
N MET A 261 -0.17 16.00 -16.26
CA MET A 261 1.08 16.67 -16.60
C MET A 261 1.37 17.80 -15.60
N MET A 262 2.58 17.80 -15.05
CA MET A 262 3.13 18.92 -14.30
C MET A 262 3.34 20.09 -15.24
N VAL A 263 2.65 21.20 -14.97
CA VAL A 263 2.88 22.46 -15.68
C VAL A 263 4.12 23.13 -15.09
N MET A 264 5.01 23.58 -15.96
CA MET A 264 6.24 24.29 -15.59
C MET A 264 6.13 25.76 -16.03
N GLU A 265 6.42 26.68 -15.11
CA GLU A 265 6.47 28.12 -15.35
C GLU A 265 7.88 28.62 -15.00
N ASN A 266 8.60 29.15 -15.99
CA ASN A 266 10.01 29.57 -15.83
C ASN A 266 10.88 28.47 -15.19
N ASP A 267 10.74 27.23 -15.68
CA ASP A 267 11.42 26.02 -15.21
C ASP A 267 11.10 25.60 -13.75
N VAL A 268 10.10 26.22 -13.12
CA VAL A 268 9.60 25.86 -11.77
C VAL A 268 8.20 25.22 -11.88
N PRO A 269 7.87 24.21 -11.06
CA PRO A 269 6.52 23.63 -11.04
C PRO A 269 5.47 24.69 -10.69
N ALA A 270 4.46 24.83 -11.56
CA ALA A 270 3.37 25.78 -11.36
C ALA A 270 2.56 25.41 -10.10
N PRO A 271 2.24 26.39 -9.22
CA PRO A 271 1.58 26.09 -7.95
C PRO A 271 0.27 25.31 -8.09
N GLU A 272 -0.57 25.67 -9.06
CA GLU A 272 -1.85 24.99 -9.31
C GLU A 272 -1.68 23.54 -9.75
N SER A 273 -0.64 23.24 -10.53
CA SER A 273 -0.39 21.88 -11.00
C SER A 273 0.11 20.98 -9.85
N VAL A 274 1.00 21.51 -9.01
CA VAL A 274 1.44 20.84 -7.78
C VAL A 274 0.26 20.61 -6.84
N LYS A 275 -0.60 21.62 -6.64
CA LYS A 275 -1.82 21.53 -5.82
C LYS A 275 -2.80 20.49 -6.34
N GLN A 276 -2.97 20.39 -7.66
CA GLN A 276 -3.80 19.36 -8.28
C GLN A 276 -3.29 17.96 -7.97
N ILE A 277 -2.00 17.69 -8.22
CA ILE A 277 -1.37 16.39 -7.97
C ILE A 277 -1.41 16.04 -6.48
N ALA A 278 -1.04 16.99 -5.62
CA ALA A 278 -1.10 16.84 -4.17
C ALA A 278 -2.53 16.54 -3.68
N GLY A 279 -3.53 17.25 -4.21
CA GLY A 279 -4.95 17.05 -3.89
C GLY A 279 -5.48 15.68 -4.31
N MET A 280 -4.98 15.11 -5.40
CA MET A 280 -5.31 13.75 -5.83
C MET A 280 -4.72 12.70 -4.87
N ILE A 281 -3.45 12.85 -4.49
CA ILE A 281 -2.79 11.96 -3.52
C ILE A 281 -3.50 12.06 -2.15
N TYR A 282 -3.78 13.29 -1.71
CA TYR A 282 -4.51 13.54 -0.48
C TYR A 282 -5.90 12.93 -0.49
N SER A 283 -6.60 12.99 -1.63
CA SER A 283 -7.89 12.36 -1.79
C SER A 283 -7.81 10.84 -1.64
N ILE A 284 -6.89 10.19 -2.36
CA ILE A 284 -6.65 8.73 -2.25
C ILE A 284 -6.40 8.32 -0.80
N LEU A 285 -5.50 9.04 -0.11
CA LEU A 285 -5.19 8.74 1.28
C LEU A 285 -6.38 8.97 2.21
N SER A 286 -7.24 9.94 1.90
CA SER A 286 -8.43 10.34 2.66
C SER A 286 -9.72 9.58 2.31
N GLU A 287 -9.73 8.70 1.30
CA GLU A 287 -10.88 7.84 1.01
C GLU A 287 -11.05 6.83 2.16
N ASP A 288 -12.27 6.65 2.67
CA ASP A 288 -12.56 5.53 3.56
C ASP A 288 -12.41 4.22 2.76
N ASN A 289 -12.04 3.14 3.46
CA ASN A 289 -11.71 1.86 2.81
C ASN A 289 -12.89 1.23 2.11
#